data_AF-A0A9P1H9X4-F1
#
_entry.id   AF-A0A9P1H9X4-F1
#
_cell.length_a   1.000
_cell.length_b   1.000
_cell.length_c   1.000
_cell.angle_alpha   90.00
_cell.angle_beta   90.00
_cell.angle_gamma   90.00
#
_symmetry.space_group_name_H-M   'P 1'
#
loop_
_entity.id
_entity.type
_entity.pdbx_description
1 polymer ?
#
loop_
_entity_poly.entity_id
_entity_poly.type
_entity_poly.pdbx_seq_one_letter_code
_entity_poly.pdbx_strand_id
1 'polypeptide(L)'
;MASSRMLQAVNLSSTTAEYGSLFLAAIGLGTIAYLYRDSLSCSLRRLVNNDAGCRVPKQDLANSRCIVRRMQLQSANCVVFFGSQSGNAQDMATKIAREAQSRYGLTVLVADLDDYDYDGLHAWPADALAVFVLASYGDGEPTDNAQRFFDFMAVEQQPPLTGTHPCGACGTPPWASGTQTT
;
A
#
# COMPACT_ATOMS: atom_id res chain seq x y z
N MET A 1 66.39 20.73 -42.51
CA MET A 1 65.14 21.42 -42.12
C MET A 1 63.96 20.45 -41.99
N ALA A 2 64.10 19.32 -41.29
CA ALA A 2 63.05 18.29 -41.25
C ALA A 2 62.92 17.60 -39.87
N SER A 3 63.18 18.30 -38.77
CA SER A 3 63.18 17.69 -37.43
C SER A 3 62.34 18.44 -36.39
N SER A 4 61.41 19.29 -36.82
CA SER A 4 60.56 20.08 -35.90
C SER A 4 59.06 19.85 -36.06
N ARG A 5 58.62 18.91 -36.92
CA ARG A 5 57.19 18.64 -37.19
C ARG A 5 56.62 17.39 -36.52
N MET A 6 57.42 16.57 -35.82
CA MET A 6 56.93 15.35 -35.18
C MET A 6 56.47 15.52 -33.72
N LEU A 7 56.86 16.60 -33.02
CA LEU A 7 56.56 16.75 -31.59
C LEU A 7 55.12 17.20 -31.27
N GLN A 8 54.36 17.72 -32.25
CA GLN A 8 52.99 18.17 -32.00
C GLN A 8 51.93 17.05 -32.04
N ALA A 9 52.23 15.87 -32.60
CA ALA A 9 51.26 14.79 -32.72
C ALA A 9 51.10 13.94 -31.45
N VAL A 10 52.16 13.81 -30.64
CA VAL A 10 52.19 12.90 -29.47
C VAL A 10 51.41 13.47 -28.28
N ASN A 11 51.32 14.79 -28.15
CA ASN A 11 50.57 15.44 -27.07
C ASN A 11 49.05 15.50 -27.29
N LEU A 12 48.57 15.24 -28.51
CA LEU A 12 47.13 15.25 -28.80
C LEU A 12 46.48 13.89 -28.49
N SER A 13 47.23 12.79 -28.59
CA SER A 13 46.74 11.43 -28.27
C SER A 13 46.56 11.18 -26.78
N SER A 14 47.32 11.85 -25.92
CA SER A 14 47.20 11.71 -24.47
C SER A 14 45.95 12.44 -23.93
N THR A 15 45.61 13.62 -24.45
CA THR A 15 44.44 14.38 -23.96
C THR A 15 43.11 13.73 -24.37
N THR A 16 43.03 13.11 -25.56
CA THR A 16 41.81 12.40 -26.00
C THR A 16 41.49 11.16 -25.17
N ALA A 17 42.51 10.50 -24.59
CA ALA A 17 42.32 9.32 -23.75
C ALA A 17 41.75 9.67 -22.36
N GLU A 18 42.14 10.81 -21.80
CA GLU A 18 41.68 11.24 -20.46
C GLU A 18 40.21 11.66 -20.45
N TYR A 19 39.74 12.38 -21.48
CA TYR A 19 38.32 12.73 -21.59
C TYR A 19 37.43 11.51 -21.85
N GLY A 20 37.91 10.50 -22.58
CA GLY A 20 37.16 9.27 -22.84
C GLY A 20 36.90 8.45 -21.57
N SER A 21 37.91 8.31 -20.71
CA SER A 21 37.77 7.61 -19.42
C SER A 21 36.82 8.35 -18.48
N LEU A 22 36.91 9.69 -18.42
CA LEU A 22 36.00 10.52 -17.64
C LEU A 22 34.54 10.41 -18.11
N PHE A 23 34.31 10.39 -19.43
CA PHE A 23 32.97 10.22 -20.00
C PHE A 23 32.36 8.86 -19.63
N LEU A 24 33.14 7.78 -19.74
CA LEU A 24 32.70 6.44 -19.37
C LEU A 24 32.44 6.31 -17.86
N ALA A 25 33.28 6.93 -17.02
CA ALA A 25 33.06 6.97 -15.58
C ALA A 25 31.79 7.76 -15.21
N ALA A 26 31.51 8.88 -15.88
CA ALA A 26 30.30 9.68 -15.64
C ALA A 26 29.02 8.94 -16.06
N ILE A 27 29.03 8.25 -17.20
CA ILE A 27 27.90 7.41 -17.65
C ILE A 27 27.75 6.19 -16.74
N GLY A 28 28.85 5.57 -16.30
CA GLY A 28 28.84 4.45 -15.36
C GLY A 28 28.26 4.85 -14.00
N LEU A 29 28.72 5.96 -13.42
CA LEU A 29 28.16 6.50 -12.17
C LEU A 29 26.71 6.93 -12.35
N GLY A 30 26.35 7.53 -13.49
CA GLY A 30 24.98 7.91 -13.82
C GLY A 30 24.04 6.71 -13.94
N THR A 31 24.47 5.64 -14.61
CA THR A 31 23.68 4.40 -14.78
C THR A 31 23.59 3.62 -13.47
N ILE A 32 24.67 3.52 -12.69
CA ILE A 32 24.65 2.95 -11.34
C ILE A 32 23.70 3.77 -10.44
N ALA A 33 23.84 5.10 -10.40
CA ALA A 33 22.94 5.95 -9.63
C ALA A 33 21.47 5.83 -10.09
N TYR A 34 21.23 5.67 -11.40
CA TYR A 34 19.90 5.46 -11.95
C TYR A 34 19.31 4.10 -11.55
N LEU A 35 20.10 3.02 -11.58
CA LEU A 35 19.68 1.68 -11.18
C LEU A 35 19.46 1.57 -9.66
N TYR A 36 20.25 2.27 -8.86
CA TYR A 36 20.07 2.33 -7.41
C TYR A 36 19.06 3.41 -6.98
N ARG A 37 18.50 4.19 -7.92
CA ARG A 37 17.57 5.28 -7.61
C ARG A 37 16.29 4.77 -6.94
N ASP A 38 15.74 3.63 -7.37
CA ASP A 38 14.51 3.07 -6.78
C ASP A 38 14.74 2.40 -5.42
N SER A 39 15.94 1.87 -5.19
CA SER A 39 16.30 1.26 -3.89
C SER A 39 16.66 2.33 -2.85
N LEU A 40 17.31 3.42 -3.29
CA LEU A 40 17.71 4.52 -2.41
C LEU A 40 16.61 5.56 -2.21
N SER A 41 15.65 5.71 -3.14
CA SER A 41 14.57 6.70 -3.02
C SER A 41 13.70 6.49 -1.78
N CYS A 42 13.37 5.23 -1.44
CA CYS A 42 12.62 4.90 -0.23
C CYS A 42 13.43 5.16 1.05
N SER A 43 14.70 4.75 1.07
CA SER A 43 15.58 4.94 2.24
C SER A 43 15.96 6.41 2.47
N LEU A 44 16.20 7.17 1.40
CA LEU A 44 16.65 8.56 1.49
C LEU A 44 15.49 9.54 1.69
N ARG A 45 14.30 9.27 1.14
CA ARG A 45 13.08 10.02 1.52
C ARG A 45 12.73 9.84 2.99
N ARG A 46 13.01 8.68 3.59
CA ARG A 46 12.84 8.48 5.05
C ARG A 46 13.78 9.36 5.88
N LEU A 47 14.98 9.68 5.40
CA LEU A 47 15.90 10.57 6.11
C LEU A 47 15.55 12.05 5.90
N VAL A 48 15.14 12.43 4.69
CA VAL A 48 14.75 13.82 4.36
C VAL A 48 13.39 14.22 4.94
N ASN A 49 12.42 13.31 5.03
CA ASN A 49 11.07 13.63 5.52
C ASN A 49 10.90 13.49 7.05
N ASN A 50 11.97 13.30 7.83
CA ASN A 50 11.85 12.94 9.24
C ASN A 50 11.85 14.10 10.27
N ASP A 51 11.53 15.32 9.86
CA ASP A 51 11.39 16.45 10.79
C ASP A 51 10.00 17.11 10.71
N ALA A 52 8.95 16.33 10.98
CA ALA A 52 7.62 16.84 11.32
C ALA A 52 6.83 15.84 12.16
N GLY A 53 7.32 15.48 13.35
CA GLY A 53 6.62 14.61 14.28
C GLY A 53 6.53 15.21 15.68
N CYS A 54 5.32 15.54 16.14
CA CYS A 54 5.04 15.79 17.55
C CYS A 54 5.59 14.63 18.40
N ARG A 55 6.51 14.94 19.34
CA ARG A 55 7.00 13.97 20.34
C ARG A 55 5.85 13.53 21.23
N VAL A 56 5.19 12.43 20.86
CA VAL A 56 4.22 11.74 21.72
C VAL A 56 4.98 10.68 22.53
N PRO A 57 4.78 10.61 23.85
CA PRO A 57 5.42 9.61 24.69
C PRO A 57 5.11 8.19 24.22
N LYS A 58 6.12 7.31 24.28
CA LYS A 58 6.11 5.92 23.75
C LYS A 58 4.97 5.03 24.29
N GLN A 59 4.35 5.43 25.40
CA GLN A 59 3.35 4.65 26.12
C GLN A 59 1.91 4.89 25.60
N ASP A 60 1.59 6.11 25.19
CA ASP A 60 0.29 6.45 24.59
C ASP A 60 0.16 5.97 23.13
N LEU A 61 1.30 5.55 22.57
CA LEU A 61 1.48 5.23 21.16
C LEU A 61 1.16 3.76 20.83
N ALA A 62 1.39 2.86 21.78
CA ALA A 62 0.95 1.48 21.67
C ALA A 62 -0.59 1.37 21.71
N ASN A 63 -1.26 2.31 22.39
CA ASN A 63 -2.73 2.36 22.50
C ASN A 63 -3.39 3.34 21.54
N SER A 64 -2.62 3.96 20.63
CA SER A 64 -3.17 4.84 19.60
C SER A 64 -3.90 3.98 18.56
N ARG A 65 -5.24 4.11 18.47
CA ARG A 65 -6.11 3.43 17.50
C ARG A 65 -5.92 3.90 16.04
N CYS A 66 -4.93 4.77 15.77
CA CYS A 66 -4.61 5.25 14.43
C CYS A 66 -3.62 4.29 13.73
N ILE A 67 -4.11 3.59 12.70
CA ILE A 67 -3.30 2.60 11.96
C ILE A 67 -2.12 3.24 11.21
N VAL A 68 -2.33 4.41 10.59
CA VAL A 68 -1.28 5.14 9.85
C VAL A 68 -0.08 5.40 10.75
N ARG A 69 -0.34 5.72 12.03
CA ARG A 69 0.70 5.94 13.01
C ARG A 69 1.44 4.65 13.37
N ARG A 70 0.73 3.53 13.58
CA ARG A 70 1.37 2.23 13.81
C ARG A 70 2.26 1.81 12.65
N MET A 71 1.83 2.06 11.41
CA MET A 71 2.64 1.76 10.22
C MET A 71 3.93 2.58 10.18
N GLN A 72 3.86 3.88 10.45
CA GLN A 72 5.04 4.75 10.47
C GLN A 72 6.07 4.29 11.49
N LEU A 73 5.62 3.87 12.68
CA LEU A 73 6.52 3.42 13.74
C LEU A 73 7.22 2.12 13.43
N GLN A 74 6.50 1.19 12.81
CA GLN A 74 7.06 -0.09 12.39
C GLN A 74 7.73 -0.02 11.02
N SER A 75 7.69 1.13 10.35
CA SER A 75 8.13 1.29 8.96
C SER A 75 7.50 0.23 8.04
N ALA A 76 6.25 -0.13 8.33
CA ALA A 76 5.51 -1.16 7.63
C ALA A 76 5.01 -0.62 6.29
N ASN A 77 5.31 -1.36 5.22
CA ASN A 77 4.92 -1.03 3.85
C ASN A 77 3.68 -1.84 3.42
N CYS A 78 3.19 -2.74 4.27
CA CYS A 78 2.00 -3.52 4.03
C CYS A 78 1.25 -3.74 5.35
N VAL A 79 -0.07 -3.66 5.31
CA VAL A 79 -0.96 -3.96 6.44
C VAL A 79 -1.98 -4.98 5.98
N VAL A 80 -2.15 -6.04 6.76
CA VAL A 80 -3.17 -7.06 6.57
C VAL A 80 -4.17 -6.95 7.71
N PHE A 81 -5.36 -6.49 7.40
CA PHE A 81 -6.49 -6.43 8.32
C PHE A 81 -7.23 -7.77 8.30
N PHE A 82 -7.65 -8.27 9.47
CA PHE A 82 -8.45 -9.48 9.56
C PHE A 82 -9.72 -9.28 10.38
N GLY A 83 -10.85 -9.76 9.87
CA GLY A 83 -12.14 -9.79 10.56
C GLY A 83 -12.55 -11.24 10.76
N SER A 84 -12.40 -11.75 11.97
CA SER A 84 -12.60 -13.18 12.28
C SER A 84 -13.36 -13.35 13.58
N GLN A 85 -14.31 -14.29 13.61
CA GLN A 85 -15.01 -14.67 14.85
C GLN A 85 -14.27 -15.80 15.60
N SER A 86 -13.76 -16.80 14.86
CA SER A 86 -13.15 -18.02 15.40
C SER A 86 -11.65 -18.15 15.11
N GLY A 87 -11.01 -17.11 14.57
CA GLY A 87 -9.56 -17.08 14.28
C GLY A 87 -9.12 -17.62 12.92
N ASN A 88 -10.01 -18.23 12.10
CA ASN A 88 -9.60 -18.78 10.80
C ASN A 88 -9.05 -17.71 9.82
N ALA A 89 -9.71 -16.55 9.73
CA ALA A 89 -9.24 -15.46 8.88
C ALA A 89 -7.93 -14.83 9.40
N GLN A 90 -7.70 -14.86 10.72
CA GLN A 90 -6.47 -14.38 11.34
C GLN A 90 -5.26 -15.25 10.98
N ASP A 91 -5.44 -16.57 10.97
CA ASP A 91 -4.40 -17.51 10.54
C ASP A 91 -4.06 -17.31 9.06
N MET A 92 -5.08 -17.08 8.22
CA MET A 92 -4.88 -16.78 6.80
C MET A 92 -4.13 -15.45 6.60
N ALA A 93 -4.51 -14.40 7.32
CA ALA A 93 -3.82 -13.11 7.30
C ALA A 93 -2.34 -13.25 7.71
N THR A 94 -2.06 -14.07 8.72
CA THR A 94 -0.69 -14.35 9.18
C THR A 94 0.12 -15.12 8.12
N LYS A 95 -0.49 -16.07 7.42
CA LYS A 95 0.15 -16.79 6.31
C LYS A 95 0.48 -15.84 5.15
N ILE A 96 -0.47 -14.99 4.76
CA ILE A 96 -0.27 -13.97 3.73
C ILE A 96 0.85 -13.01 4.13
N ALA A 97 0.89 -12.58 5.39
CA ALA A 97 1.94 -11.69 5.89
C ALA A 97 3.33 -12.33 5.81
N ARG A 98 3.45 -13.62 6.19
CA ARG A 98 4.72 -14.37 6.08
C ARG A 98 5.16 -14.55 4.63
N GLU A 99 4.22 -14.86 3.74
CA GLU A 99 4.51 -15.02 2.32
C GLU A 99 4.92 -13.69 1.67
N ALA A 100 4.24 -12.60 2.02
CA ALA A 100 4.58 -11.25 1.55
C ALA A 100 5.97 -10.80 2.04
N GLN A 101 6.30 -11.07 3.30
CA GLN A 101 7.64 -10.86 3.85
C GLN A 101 8.70 -11.71 3.11
N SER A 102 8.43 -12.99 2.89
CA SER A 102 9.40 -13.91 2.29
C SER A 102 9.62 -13.68 0.79
N ARG A 103 8.59 -13.33 0.03
CA ARG A 103 8.67 -13.18 -1.44
C ARG A 103 9.08 -11.78 -1.85
N TYR A 104 8.61 -10.76 -1.15
CA TYR A 104 8.75 -9.36 -1.54
C TYR A 104 9.59 -8.54 -0.56
N GLY A 105 10.05 -9.11 0.56
CA GLY A 105 10.83 -8.38 1.56
C GLY A 105 10.06 -7.25 2.24
N LEU A 106 8.73 -7.26 2.16
CA LEU A 106 7.88 -6.20 2.71
C LEU A 106 7.78 -6.34 4.22
N THR A 107 7.85 -5.23 4.95
CA THR A 107 7.48 -5.21 6.37
C THR A 107 5.96 -5.17 6.47
N VAL A 108 5.38 -6.29 6.91
CA VAL A 108 3.91 -6.48 7.01
C VAL A 108 3.46 -6.38 8.46
N LEU A 109 2.43 -5.57 8.72
CA LEU A 109 1.72 -5.50 10.00
C LEU A 109 0.39 -6.25 9.89
N VAL A 110 0.12 -7.16 10.83
CA VAL A 110 -1.19 -7.82 10.93
C VAL A 110 -2.01 -7.08 12.00
N ALA A 111 -3.21 -6.66 11.64
CA ALA A 111 -4.06 -5.80 12.44
C ALA A 111 -5.48 -6.36 12.52
N ASP A 112 -6.04 -6.38 13.72
CA ASP A 112 -7.46 -6.63 13.94
C ASP A 112 -8.26 -5.41 13.46
N LEU A 113 -9.43 -5.58 12.84
CA LEU A 113 -10.23 -4.43 12.41
C LEU A 113 -10.77 -3.62 13.59
N ASP A 114 -11.23 -4.23 14.69
CA ASP A 114 -11.88 -3.51 15.80
C ASP A 114 -10.90 -2.68 16.67
N ASP A 115 -9.61 -2.96 16.54
CA ASP A 115 -8.55 -2.26 17.28
C ASP A 115 -8.26 -0.84 16.74
N TYR A 116 -8.65 -0.53 15.49
CA TYR A 116 -8.27 0.71 14.82
C TYR A 116 -9.47 1.55 14.36
N ASP A 117 -9.29 2.88 14.39
CA ASP A 117 -10.25 3.85 13.88
C ASP A 117 -10.00 4.11 12.38
N TYR A 118 -11.07 4.14 11.59
CA TYR A 118 -11.01 4.26 10.12
C TYR A 118 -11.04 5.70 9.61
N ASP A 119 -11.30 6.69 10.46
CA ASP A 119 -11.35 8.11 10.07
C ASP A 119 -10.03 8.60 9.46
N GLY A 120 -8.91 7.97 9.84
CA GLY A 120 -7.57 8.27 9.34
C GLY A 120 -7.20 7.56 8.03
N LEU A 121 -8.08 6.72 7.46
CA LEU A 121 -7.78 5.92 6.26
C LEU A 121 -7.56 6.79 5.01
N HIS A 122 -8.12 8.01 4.97
CA HIS A 122 -7.88 8.97 3.90
C HIS A 122 -6.41 9.43 3.79
N ALA A 123 -5.66 9.38 4.90
CA ALA A 123 -4.24 9.77 4.95
C ALA A 123 -3.30 8.59 4.67
N TRP A 124 -3.75 7.59 3.93
CA TRP A 124 -2.96 6.40 3.64
C TRP A 124 -1.75 6.73 2.73
N PRO A 125 -0.53 6.30 3.09
CA PRO A 125 0.64 6.53 2.26
C PRO A 125 0.55 5.76 0.94
N ALA A 126 0.82 6.42 -0.19
CA ALA A 126 0.74 5.83 -1.52
C ALA A 126 1.69 4.63 -1.73
N ASP A 127 2.78 4.57 -0.97
CA ASP A 127 3.79 3.50 -1.02
C ASP A 127 3.44 2.29 -0.14
N ALA A 128 2.28 2.28 0.53
CA ALA A 128 1.88 1.19 1.39
C ALA A 128 0.63 0.45 0.89
N LEU A 129 0.61 -0.86 1.09
CA LEU A 129 -0.48 -1.74 0.68
C LEU A 129 -1.41 -2.08 1.86
N ALA A 130 -2.72 -2.02 1.66
CA ALA A 130 -3.72 -2.53 2.60
C ALA A 130 -4.39 -3.78 2.02
N VAL A 131 -4.42 -4.87 2.78
CA VAL A 131 -5.07 -6.14 2.43
C VAL A 131 -6.12 -6.45 3.48
N PHE A 132 -7.32 -6.85 3.07
CA PHE A 132 -8.43 -7.17 3.99
C PHE A 132 -8.80 -8.64 3.85
N VAL A 133 -8.78 -9.37 4.97
CA VAL A 133 -9.19 -10.78 5.06
C VAL A 133 -10.39 -10.85 5.99
N LEU A 134 -11.59 -10.82 5.41
CA LEU A 134 -12.84 -10.77 6.14
C LEU A 134 -13.55 -12.12 6.03
N ALA A 135 -13.94 -12.69 7.17
CA ALA A 135 -14.90 -13.78 7.21
C ALA A 135 -16.32 -13.22 7.14
N SER A 136 -17.21 -13.94 6.48
CA SER A 136 -18.66 -13.71 6.50
C SER A 136 -19.35 -14.86 7.22
N TYR A 137 -20.44 -14.56 7.92
CA TYR A 137 -21.27 -15.58 8.57
C TYR A 137 -22.52 -15.86 7.73
N GLY A 138 -22.88 -17.15 7.59
CA GLY A 138 -24.15 -17.63 7.02
C GLY A 138 -24.59 -16.93 5.73
N ASP A 139 -25.51 -15.98 5.87
CA ASP A 139 -26.20 -15.25 4.80
C ASP A 139 -25.41 -14.03 4.26
N GLY A 140 -24.13 -13.90 4.61
CA GLY A 140 -23.26 -12.83 4.12
C GLY A 140 -23.09 -11.65 5.09
N GLU A 141 -23.48 -11.81 6.35
CA GLU A 141 -23.25 -10.79 7.37
C GLU A 141 -21.76 -10.71 7.74
N PRO A 142 -21.23 -9.50 8.03
CA PRO A 142 -19.87 -9.36 8.53
C PRO A 142 -19.74 -10.01 9.91
N THR A 143 -18.51 -10.38 10.30
CA THR A 143 -18.26 -10.80 11.69
C THR A 143 -18.41 -9.64 12.66
N ASP A 144 -18.68 -9.93 13.94
CA ASP A 144 -18.89 -8.92 15.00
C ASP A 144 -17.76 -7.87 15.07
N ASN A 145 -16.53 -8.33 14.85
CA ASN A 145 -15.31 -7.53 14.81
C ASN A 145 -15.26 -6.58 13.58
N ALA A 146 -15.72 -7.06 12.43
CA ALA A 146 -15.72 -6.28 11.19
C ALA A 146 -16.95 -5.38 11.02
N GLN A 147 -17.92 -5.41 11.94
CA GLN A 147 -19.19 -4.69 11.79
C GLN A 147 -19.00 -3.18 11.71
N ARG A 148 -18.14 -2.60 12.57
CA ARG A 148 -17.82 -1.16 12.54
C ARG A 148 -17.22 -0.72 11.20
N PHE A 149 -16.37 -1.57 10.62
CA PHE A 149 -15.77 -1.31 9.31
C PHE A 149 -16.79 -1.41 8.18
N PHE A 150 -17.69 -2.39 8.27
CA PHE A 150 -18.76 -2.55 7.31
C PHE A 150 -19.71 -1.35 7.31
N ASP A 151 -20.08 -0.85 8.49
CA ASP A 151 -20.90 0.36 8.64
C ASP A 151 -20.18 1.59 8.07
N PHE A 152 -18.88 1.74 8.36
CA PHE A 152 -18.06 2.82 7.83
C PHE A 152 -18.06 2.84 6.28
N MET A 153 -17.90 1.69 5.63
CA MET A 153 -17.95 1.60 4.17
C MET A 153 -19.38 1.78 3.60
N ALA A 154 -20.39 1.30 4.32
CA ALA A 154 -21.78 1.37 3.88
C ALA A 154 -22.32 2.82 3.85
N VAL A 155 -21.85 3.67 4.77
CA VAL A 155 -22.22 5.10 4.83
C VAL A 155 -21.85 5.86 3.56
N GLU A 156 -20.85 5.42 2.81
CA GLU A 156 -20.40 6.09 1.59
C GLU A 156 -21.25 5.71 0.34
N GLN A 157 -22.11 4.71 0.42
CA GLN A 157 -22.87 4.19 -0.73
C GLN A 157 -24.30 4.72 -0.90
N GLN A 158 -24.73 5.73 -0.14
CA GLN A 158 -26.10 6.22 -0.29
C GLN A 158 -26.18 7.75 -0.29
N PRO A 159 -26.08 8.42 -1.47
CA PRO A 159 -26.96 9.55 -1.66
C PRO A 159 -28.40 9.04 -1.44
N PRO A 160 -29.22 9.67 -0.60
CA PRO A 160 -30.61 9.28 -0.49
C PRO A 160 -31.19 9.35 -1.90
N LEU A 161 -31.72 8.22 -2.38
CA LEU A 161 -32.44 8.15 -3.64
C LEU A 161 -33.75 8.93 -3.46
N THR A 162 -33.62 10.25 -3.36
CA THR A 162 -34.71 11.21 -3.28
C THR A 162 -35.14 11.47 -4.71
N GLY A 163 -35.73 10.43 -5.27
CA GLY A 163 -36.14 10.31 -6.65
C GLY A 163 -37.17 9.20 -6.75
N THR A 164 -38.30 9.43 -6.09
CA THR A 164 -39.63 8.87 -6.37
C THR A 164 -39.68 7.84 -7.51
N HIS A 165 -39.75 6.55 -7.15
CA HIS A 165 -40.56 5.60 -7.91
C HIS A 165 -41.45 4.82 -6.93
N PRO A 166 -42.77 5.07 -6.92
CA PRO A 166 -43.70 4.21 -6.19
C PRO A 166 -43.88 2.94 -7.01
N CYS A 167 -42.96 1.97 -6.88
CA CYS A 167 -43.24 0.61 -7.32
C CYS A 167 -43.92 -0.15 -6.18
N GLY A 168 -45.17 0.24 -5.92
CA GLY A 168 -46.17 -0.72 -5.49
C GLY A 168 -46.33 -1.76 -6.60
N ALA A 169 -45.49 -2.79 -6.58
CA ALA A 169 -45.61 -3.97 -7.40
C ALA A 169 -44.83 -5.09 -6.70
N CYS A 170 -45.45 -5.63 -5.64
CA CYS A 170 -45.34 -7.04 -5.33
C CYS A 170 -45.75 -7.81 -6.60
N GLY A 171 -44.80 -7.99 -7.52
CA GLY A 171 -44.93 -8.87 -8.65
C GLY A 171 -44.65 -10.27 -8.15
N THR A 172 -45.70 -11.01 -7.82
CA THR A 172 -45.57 -12.46 -7.67
C THR A 172 -45.07 -13.02 -9.01
N PRO A 173 -44.13 -13.97 -8.99
CA PRO A 173 -43.63 -14.54 -10.22
C PRO A 173 -44.78 -15.29 -10.94
N PRO A 174 -44.84 -15.25 -12.29
CA PRO A 174 -45.96 -15.77 -13.09
C PRO A 174 -46.23 -17.28 -12.97
N TRP A 175 -45.44 -18.02 -12.19
CA TRP A 175 -45.68 -19.43 -11.88
C TRP A 175 -46.55 -19.65 -10.62
N ALA A 176 -46.83 -18.60 -9.84
CA ALA A 176 -47.53 -18.70 -8.54
C ALA A 176 -49.06 -18.80 -8.63
N SER A 177 -49.67 -18.64 -9.82
CA SER A 177 -51.12 -18.83 -10.00
C SER A 177 -51.42 -20.18 -10.65
N GLY A 178 -51.37 -21.25 -9.86
CA GLY A 178 -51.99 -22.52 -10.22
C GLY A 178 -53.51 -22.37 -10.24
N THR A 179 -54.09 -22.37 -11.43
CA THR A 179 -55.53 -22.37 -11.68
C THR A 179 -56.17 -23.62 -11.09
N GLN A 180 -57.05 -23.48 -10.10
CA GLN A 180 -58.14 -24.43 -9.85
C GLN A 180 -59.43 -23.89 -10.47
N THR A 181 -59.82 -24.52 -11.56
CA THR A 181 -61.17 -24.54 -12.16
C THR A 181 -61.16 -25.86 -12.91
N THR A 182 -61.85 -26.92 -12.52
CA THR A 182 -63.25 -27.09 -12.09
C THR A 182 -63.34 -28.34 -11.24
#